data_AF-A0A5E3XLM7-F1
#
_entry.id   AF-A0A5E3XLM7-F1
#
_cell.length_a   1.000
_cell.length_b   1.000
_cell.length_c   1.000
_cell.angle_alpha   90.00
_cell.angle_beta   90.00
_cell.angle_gamma   90.00
#
_symmetry.space_group_name_H-M   'P 1'
#
loop_
_entity.id
_entity.type
_entity.pdbx_description
1 polymer ?
#
loop_
_entity_poly.entity_id
_entity_poly.type
_entity_poly.pdbx_seq_one_letter_code
_entity_poly.pdbx_strand_id
1 'polypeptide(L)'
;PPRNVQRPPKRALSPTASSSRASPPPPPTQQAAKPPGPLKKLPLDFEPKLAIPWANNHVLVCINTDYGPGDPALLGPEHVYTCDDGNWGWHDPGRQPQPLDPAALYLAFTPTPDAADSAMTRLPQFREPRKEDTVPGVNKKGRAQENVFLSCDEVHKEREEEFRRLEYLLRAAVGLFHDAMAKTKHDKATVQHRVATEIRPPYAAASIMKRSWGTLHWAGLRSWPDYMVCARTNQRSSAFVTAYIDFMAAFLPKEYAKSLRRLIPRSAKTSRRGVIVSGEQINIYLRFLVHIGAPVYALVDRDEYYVPDGILRDHMPPRCSVVPSVPFSDIRQRDLPLSWYAPQGIDWRHIELIAFHGISIPGSAMRMSDRKEADLARMQGKAKGA
;
A
#
# COMPACT_ATOMS: atom_id res chain seq x y z
N PRO A 1 -12.66 -32.78 -10.63
CA PRO A 1 -13.21 -32.12 -11.86
C PRO A 1 -14.43 -32.89 -12.39
N PRO A 2 -15.40 -32.29 -13.10
CA PRO A 2 -15.37 -31.04 -13.88
C PRO A 2 -16.12 -29.87 -13.21
N ARG A 3 -15.57 -28.65 -13.25
CA ARG A 3 -15.90 -27.50 -14.15
C ARG A 3 -17.36 -27.05 -14.09
N ASN A 4 -17.62 -26.05 -13.25
CA ASN A 4 -18.77 -25.16 -13.38
C ASN A 4 -18.26 -23.74 -13.66
N VAL A 5 -18.08 -23.42 -14.93
CA VAL A 5 -17.81 -22.06 -15.40
C VAL A 5 -19.18 -21.42 -15.65
N GLN A 6 -19.70 -20.68 -14.67
CA GLN A 6 -20.87 -19.85 -14.86
C GLN A 6 -20.51 -18.66 -15.75
N ARG A 7 -21.08 -18.64 -16.96
CA ARG A 7 -21.09 -17.46 -17.83
C ARG A 7 -22.09 -16.43 -17.26
N PRO A 8 -21.82 -15.11 -17.39
CA PRO A 8 -22.78 -14.09 -17.00
C PRO A 8 -24.00 -14.08 -17.95
N PRO A 9 -25.19 -13.70 -17.47
CA PRO A 9 -26.41 -13.71 -18.27
C PRO A 9 -26.37 -12.64 -19.38
N LYS A 10 -26.80 -13.02 -20.59
CA LYS A 10 -27.05 -12.10 -21.70
C LYS A 10 -28.18 -11.14 -21.32
N ARG A 11 -27.89 -9.84 -21.32
CA ARG A 11 -28.88 -8.77 -21.16
C ARG A 11 -29.87 -8.77 -22.33
N ALA A 12 -31.15 -8.58 -22.03
CA ALA A 12 -32.19 -8.35 -23.02
C ALA A 12 -32.00 -6.97 -23.68
N LEU A 13 -32.21 -6.93 -25.00
CA LEU A 13 -32.28 -5.71 -25.79
C LEU A 13 -33.64 -5.04 -25.52
N SER A 14 -33.60 -3.78 -25.07
CA SER A 14 -34.77 -2.91 -24.99
C SER A 14 -34.70 -1.84 -26.08
N PRO A 15 -35.87 -1.34 -26.54
CA PRO A 15 -36.05 -0.85 -27.90
C PRO A 15 -35.59 0.59 -28.14
N THR A 16 -35.26 0.83 -29.39
CA THR A 16 -34.88 2.11 -30.01
C THR A 16 -36.02 3.11 -29.95
N ALA A 17 -35.84 4.21 -29.21
CA ALA A 17 -36.66 5.39 -29.31
C ALA A 17 -35.90 6.47 -30.10
N SER A 18 -36.45 6.85 -31.24
CA SER A 18 -36.02 7.97 -32.07
C SER A 18 -36.05 9.29 -31.29
N SER A 19 -34.95 10.04 -31.32
CA SER A 19 -34.97 11.46 -31.05
C SER A 19 -33.89 12.19 -31.86
N SER A 20 -34.37 13.02 -32.78
CA SER A 20 -33.89 14.33 -33.19
C SER A 20 -32.38 14.58 -33.21
N ARG A 21 -31.87 14.56 -34.43
CA ARG A 21 -30.50 14.89 -34.88
C ARG A 21 -30.16 16.36 -34.55
N ALA A 22 -29.37 16.58 -33.50
CA ALA A 22 -28.59 17.80 -33.34
C ALA A 22 -27.23 17.60 -34.03
N SER A 23 -26.77 18.60 -34.78
CA SER A 23 -25.52 18.58 -35.53
C SER A 23 -24.31 18.31 -34.62
N PRO A 24 -23.33 17.49 -35.05
CA PRO A 24 -22.15 17.21 -34.25
C PRO A 24 -21.25 18.46 -34.14
N PRO A 25 -20.59 18.66 -32.98
CA PRO A 25 -19.53 19.66 -32.87
C PRO A 25 -18.36 19.29 -33.79
N PRO A 26 -17.56 20.27 -34.26
CA PRO A 26 -16.42 19.99 -35.12
C PRO A 26 -15.43 19.05 -34.42
N PRO A 27 -14.79 18.14 -35.15
CA PRO A 27 -13.83 17.19 -34.58
C PRO A 27 -12.66 17.96 -33.95
N PRO A 28 -12.14 17.50 -32.80
CA PRO A 28 -10.92 18.06 -32.24
C PRO A 28 -9.80 17.90 -33.27
N THR A 29 -9.11 19.00 -33.56
CA THR A 29 -7.94 19.06 -34.42
C THR A 29 -6.95 17.99 -33.96
N GLN A 30 -6.84 16.90 -34.72
CA GLN A 30 -5.78 15.92 -34.53
C GLN A 30 -4.46 16.66 -34.69
N GLN A 31 -3.79 16.94 -33.57
CA GLN A 31 -2.38 17.30 -33.61
C GLN A 31 -1.69 16.16 -34.35
N ALA A 32 -1.17 16.47 -35.54
CA ALA A 32 -0.41 15.53 -36.35
C ALA A 32 0.68 14.90 -35.47
N ALA A 33 0.55 13.61 -35.20
CA ALA A 33 1.57 12.84 -34.51
C ALA A 33 2.87 13.03 -35.31
N LYS A 34 3.90 13.57 -34.65
CA LYS A 34 5.25 13.63 -35.25
C LYS A 34 5.61 12.23 -35.75
N PRO A 35 6.22 12.09 -36.94
CA PRO A 35 6.70 10.79 -37.40
C PRO A 35 7.65 10.21 -36.33
N PRO A 36 7.58 8.90 -36.05
CA PRO A 36 8.38 8.28 -35.00
C PRO A 36 9.85 8.46 -35.37
N GLY A 37 10.55 9.31 -34.60
CA GLY A 37 11.99 9.40 -34.66
C GLY A 37 12.63 8.08 -34.21
N PRO A 38 13.96 7.92 -34.37
CA PRO A 38 14.65 6.77 -33.81
C PRO A 38 14.42 6.71 -32.30
N LEU A 39 13.93 5.57 -31.82
CA LEU A 39 13.67 5.34 -30.39
C LEU A 39 14.95 5.59 -29.57
N LYS A 40 14.80 6.26 -28.43
CA LYS A 40 15.90 6.48 -27.49
C LYS A 40 16.28 5.17 -26.82
N LYS A 41 17.54 5.01 -26.43
CA LYS A 41 17.91 3.95 -25.48
C LYS A 41 17.24 4.22 -24.14
N LEU A 42 16.88 3.15 -23.42
CA LEU A 42 16.38 3.28 -22.05
C LEU A 42 17.30 4.19 -21.22
N PRO A 43 16.76 5.10 -20.38
CA PRO A 43 17.54 6.06 -19.61
C PRO A 43 18.13 5.39 -18.36
N LEU A 44 18.76 4.22 -18.55
CA LEU A 44 19.27 3.35 -17.50
C LEU A 44 20.77 3.15 -17.75
N ASP A 45 21.58 3.45 -16.73
CA ASP A 45 22.99 3.02 -16.71
C ASP A 45 23.15 1.63 -16.06
N PHE A 46 22.02 0.97 -15.79
CA PHE A 46 21.94 -0.31 -15.10
C PHE A 46 21.21 -1.32 -15.98
N GLU A 47 21.61 -2.58 -15.90
CA GLU A 47 20.96 -3.65 -16.64
C GLU A 47 19.57 -3.94 -16.04
N PRO A 48 18.48 -3.77 -16.82
CA PRO A 48 17.15 -4.14 -16.36
C PRO A 48 17.02 -5.66 -16.26
N LYS A 49 16.31 -6.13 -15.23
CA LYS A 49 16.11 -7.58 -15.04
C LYS A 49 15.03 -8.14 -15.94
N LEU A 50 13.93 -7.41 -16.08
CA LEU A 50 12.79 -7.74 -16.92
C LEU A 50 12.00 -6.47 -17.23
N ALA A 51 11.08 -6.57 -18.17
CA ALA A 51 10.13 -5.54 -18.51
C ALA A 51 8.74 -6.17 -18.69
N ILE A 52 7.69 -5.46 -18.34
CA ILE A 52 6.31 -5.93 -18.47
C ILE A 52 5.46 -4.91 -19.22
N PRO A 53 4.55 -5.36 -20.10
CA PRO A 53 3.58 -4.47 -20.73
C PRO A 53 2.75 -3.71 -19.69
N TRP A 54 2.49 -2.43 -19.96
CA TRP A 54 1.64 -1.57 -19.15
C TRP A 54 0.61 -0.87 -20.06
N ALA A 55 -0.49 -0.35 -19.49
CA ALA A 55 -1.51 0.31 -20.30
C ALA A 55 -0.96 1.52 -21.08
N ASN A 56 -1.71 1.95 -22.10
CA ASN A 56 -1.42 3.14 -22.91
C ASN A 56 -0.07 3.10 -23.62
N ASN A 57 0.31 1.95 -24.19
CA ASN A 57 1.58 1.76 -24.90
C ASN A 57 2.84 2.01 -24.03
N HIS A 58 2.72 1.85 -22.71
CA HIS A 58 3.85 1.93 -21.80
C HIS A 58 4.43 0.54 -21.50
N VAL A 59 5.65 0.55 -20.96
CA VAL A 59 6.32 -0.62 -20.40
C VAL A 59 6.87 -0.26 -19.04
N LEU A 60 6.76 -1.20 -18.10
CA LEU A 60 7.35 -1.07 -16.77
C LEU A 60 8.66 -1.87 -16.71
N VAL A 61 9.78 -1.15 -16.73
CA VAL A 61 11.12 -1.74 -16.69
C VAL A 61 11.54 -1.97 -15.24
N CYS A 62 11.85 -3.22 -14.90
CA CYS A 62 12.07 -3.67 -13.53
C CYS A 62 13.58 -3.75 -13.22
N ILE A 63 14.00 -3.04 -12.17
CA ILE A 63 15.41 -2.92 -11.75
C ILE A 63 15.52 -3.30 -10.27
N ASN A 64 16.58 -4.03 -9.90
CA ASN A 64 16.77 -4.60 -8.56
C ASN A 64 15.63 -5.52 -8.09
N THR A 65 14.86 -6.10 -9.01
CA THR A 65 13.74 -7.01 -8.70
C THR A 65 13.46 -7.97 -9.84
N ASP A 66 13.12 -9.20 -9.48
CA ASP A 66 12.70 -10.27 -10.39
C ASP A 66 11.17 -10.39 -10.48
N TYR A 67 10.44 -9.53 -9.75
CA TYR A 67 8.98 -9.49 -9.78
C TYR A 67 8.49 -8.43 -10.76
N GLY A 68 7.56 -8.80 -11.65
CA GLY A 68 6.84 -7.87 -12.53
C GLY A 68 5.36 -7.75 -12.15
N PRO A 69 4.87 -6.62 -11.60
CA PRO A 69 3.45 -6.47 -11.23
C PRO A 69 2.51 -6.39 -12.44
N GLY A 70 1.25 -6.77 -12.26
CA GLY A 70 0.18 -6.42 -13.21
C GLY A 70 -0.23 -4.95 -13.07
N ASP A 71 -0.83 -4.39 -14.13
CA ASP A 71 -1.32 -3.01 -14.16
C ASP A 71 -2.68 -2.88 -13.43
N PRO A 72 -2.75 -2.22 -12.26
CA PRO A 72 -4.00 -2.03 -11.53
C PRO A 72 -4.99 -1.14 -12.28
N ALA A 73 -4.51 -0.26 -13.18
CA ALA A 73 -5.37 0.65 -13.94
C ALA A 73 -6.32 -0.09 -14.87
N LEU A 74 -5.94 -1.30 -15.33
CA LEU A 74 -6.79 -2.15 -16.18
C LEU A 74 -8.01 -2.69 -15.44
N LEU A 75 -8.00 -2.66 -14.10
CA LEU A 75 -9.15 -3.05 -13.30
C LEU A 75 -10.11 -1.87 -13.12
N GLY A 76 -9.64 -0.62 -13.07
CA GLY A 76 -10.49 0.54 -12.84
C GLY A 76 -10.83 0.78 -11.35
N PRO A 77 -11.25 2.01 -11.00
CA PRO A 77 -11.44 2.47 -9.61
C PRO A 77 -12.58 1.75 -8.85
N GLU A 78 -13.51 1.14 -9.58
CA GLU A 78 -14.62 0.35 -9.02
C GLU A 78 -14.19 -1.04 -8.51
N HIS A 79 -12.94 -1.45 -8.77
CA HIS A 79 -12.40 -2.75 -8.40
C HIS A 79 -11.44 -2.71 -7.20
N VAL A 80 -11.56 -1.70 -6.35
CA VAL A 80 -10.88 -1.66 -5.05
C VAL A 80 -11.79 -2.29 -3.99
N TYR A 81 -11.50 -3.55 -3.64
CA TYR A 81 -12.27 -4.34 -2.68
C TYR A 81 -11.36 -5.04 -1.67
N THR A 82 -11.96 -5.51 -0.57
CA THR A 82 -11.24 -6.35 0.39
C THR A 82 -11.32 -7.80 -0.09
N CYS A 83 -10.15 -8.42 -0.25
CA CYS A 83 -10.01 -9.81 -0.70
C CYS A 83 -10.18 -10.78 0.49
N ASP A 84 -10.28 -12.08 0.22
CA ASP A 84 -10.43 -13.12 1.25
C ASP A 84 -9.31 -13.16 2.29
N ASP A 85 -8.11 -12.70 1.96
CA ASP A 85 -7.01 -12.55 2.90
C ASP A 85 -7.08 -11.23 3.70
N GLY A 86 -8.06 -10.36 3.45
CA GLY A 86 -8.23 -9.05 4.09
C GLY A 86 -7.36 -7.93 3.49
N ASN A 87 -6.50 -8.22 2.51
CA ASN A 87 -5.75 -7.20 1.76
C ASN A 87 -6.60 -6.65 0.61
N TRP A 88 -6.05 -5.71 -0.15
CA TRP A 88 -6.76 -5.02 -1.24
C TRP A 88 -6.35 -5.52 -2.64
N GLY A 89 -5.83 -6.74 -2.74
CA GLY A 89 -5.44 -7.36 -4.01
C GLY A 89 -4.42 -6.56 -4.81
N TRP A 90 -4.73 -6.32 -6.09
CA TRP A 90 -3.90 -5.50 -7.00
C TRP A 90 -3.68 -4.06 -6.53
N HIS A 91 -4.50 -3.61 -5.59
CA HIS A 91 -4.50 -2.27 -5.06
C HIS A 91 -3.83 -2.16 -3.69
N ASP A 92 -3.33 -3.26 -3.09
CA ASP A 92 -2.79 -3.19 -1.73
C ASP A 92 -1.46 -2.43 -1.68
N PRO A 93 -1.39 -1.27 -0.99
CA PRO A 93 -0.20 -0.43 -0.96
C PRO A 93 0.93 -1.05 -0.11
N GLY A 94 0.64 -2.09 0.68
CA GLY A 94 1.65 -2.85 1.41
C GLY A 94 2.24 -4.01 0.61
N ARG A 95 1.71 -4.33 -0.58
CA ARG A 95 2.09 -5.51 -1.37
C ARG A 95 2.55 -5.16 -2.78
N GLN A 96 1.89 -4.22 -3.43
CA GLN A 96 2.13 -3.87 -4.83
C GLN A 96 2.95 -2.59 -4.94
N PRO A 97 3.84 -2.48 -5.95
CA PRO A 97 4.52 -1.22 -6.26
C PRO A 97 3.50 -0.10 -6.49
N GLN A 98 3.78 1.08 -5.93
CA GLN A 98 2.95 2.28 -6.08
C GLN A 98 3.76 3.39 -6.75
N PRO A 99 3.12 4.44 -7.30
CA PRO A 99 3.81 5.60 -7.83
C PRO A 99 4.66 6.25 -6.73
N LEU A 100 5.78 6.84 -7.14
CA LEU A 100 6.69 7.52 -6.21
C LEU A 100 6.00 8.69 -5.51
N ASP A 101 5.88 8.60 -4.19
CA ASP A 101 5.69 9.74 -3.29
C ASP A 101 7.06 10.12 -2.69
N PRO A 102 7.62 11.30 -3.04
CA PRO A 102 8.88 11.74 -2.45
C PRO A 102 8.86 11.90 -0.93
N ALA A 103 7.70 12.23 -0.33
CA ALA A 103 7.55 12.34 1.11
C ALA A 103 7.58 10.97 1.82
N ALA A 104 7.27 9.90 1.09
CA ALA A 104 7.19 8.54 1.59
C ALA A 104 8.10 7.56 0.84
N LEU A 105 9.25 8.04 0.34
CA LEU A 105 10.20 7.25 -0.46
C LEU A 105 10.59 5.90 0.18
N TYR A 106 10.61 5.85 1.52
CA TYR A 106 10.88 4.62 2.29
C TYR A 106 9.86 3.52 2.05
N LEU A 107 8.65 3.80 1.55
CA LEU A 107 7.66 2.76 1.26
C LEU A 107 8.13 1.80 0.15
N ALA A 108 9.12 2.19 -0.66
CA ALA A 108 9.83 1.27 -1.56
C ALA A 108 10.50 0.10 -0.80
N PHE A 109 10.85 0.29 0.48
CA PHE A 109 11.46 -0.70 1.36
C PHE A 109 10.43 -1.53 2.13
N THR A 110 9.13 -1.32 1.91
CA THR A 110 8.08 -2.09 2.60
C THR A 110 8.30 -3.59 2.36
N PRO A 111 8.45 -4.39 3.41
CA PRO A 111 8.75 -5.81 3.25
C PRO A 111 7.49 -6.54 2.75
N THR A 112 7.69 -7.44 1.80
CA THR A 112 6.61 -8.19 1.14
C THR A 112 6.98 -9.66 1.00
N PRO A 113 6.00 -10.57 1.05
CA PRO A 113 6.23 -11.96 0.67
C PRO A 113 6.60 -12.04 -0.83
N ASP A 114 7.41 -13.03 -1.20
CA ASP A 114 7.81 -13.25 -2.60
C ASP A 114 6.62 -13.67 -3.47
N ALA A 115 5.71 -14.45 -2.87
CA ALA A 115 4.48 -14.92 -3.46
C ALA A 115 3.41 -15.13 -2.36
N ALA A 116 2.15 -15.21 -2.76
CA ALA A 116 1.02 -15.43 -1.85
C ALA A 116 1.18 -16.70 -0.98
N ASP A 117 1.82 -17.75 -1.50
CA ASP A 117 2.01 -19.04 -0.79
C ASP A 117 3.43 -19.27 -0.26
N SER A 118 4.23 -18.21 -0.14
CA SER A 118 5.62 -18.33 0.32
C SER A 118 5.71 -18.68 1.82
N ALA A 119 6.81 -19.26 2.28
CA ALA A 119 7.04 -19.50 3.71
C ALA A 119 6.94 -18.21 4.56
N MET A 120 7.21 -17.05 3.93
CA MET A 120 7.04 -15.75 4.57
C MET A 120 5.59 -15.47 4.96
N THR A 121 4.59 -15.95 4.22
CA THR A 121 3.18 -15.73 4.59
C THR A 121 2.75 -16.47 5.85
N ARG A 122 3.62 -17.26 6.46
CA ARG A 122 3.42 -17.83 7.79
C ARG A 122 3.91 -16.92 8.92
N LEU A 123 4.72 -15.91 8.60
CA LEU A 123 5.26 -14.99 9.58
C LEU A 123 4.16 -14.05 10.11
N PRO A 124 4.17 -13.67 11.40
CA PRO A 124 3.16 -12.82 12.03
C PRO A 124 2.81 -11.54 11.27
N GLN A 125 3.81 -10.91 10.66
CA GLN A 125 3.67 -9.68 9.87
C GLN A 125 2.99 -9.87 8.50
N PHE A 126 2.86 -11.11 8.02
CA PHE A 126 2.29 -11.42 6.70
C PHE A 126 1.10 -12.36 6.76
N ARG A 127 1.05 -13.24 7.78
CA ARG A 127 0.02 -14.25 7.93
C ARG A 127 -1.36 -13.64 8.02
N GLU A 128 -2.30 -14.36 7.45
CA GLU A 128 -3.71 -14.06 7.62
C GLU A 128 -4.08 -14.17 9.11
N PRO A 129 -4.82 -13.19 9.66
CA PRO A 129 -5.41 -13.33 10.98
C PRO A 129 -6.39 -14.51 10.99
N ARG A 130 -6.35 -15.33 12.04
CA ARG A 130 -7.17 -16.53 12.16
C ARG A 130 -8.08 -16.45 13.37
N LYS A 131 -9.16 -17.23 13.37
CA LYS A 131 -10.10 -17.23 14.51
C LYS A 131 -9.44 -17.73 15.79
N GLU A 132 -8.44 -18.60 15.68
CA GLU A 132 -7.67 -19.10 16.82
C GLU A 132 -6.81 -18.00 17.47
N ASP A 133 -6.56 -16.88 16.77
CA ASP A 133 -5.90 -15.70 17.34
C ASP A 133 -6.85 -14.89 18.25
N THR A 134 -8.10 -15.32 18.41
CA THR A 134 -9.14 -14.55 19.11
C THR A 134 -9.76 -15.29 20.28
N VAL A 135 -10.20 -14.50 21.25
CA VAL A 135 -11.04 -14.92 22.37
C VAL A 135 -12.37 -14.15 22.33
N PRO A 136 -13.48 -14.74 22.79
CA PRO A 136 -14.75 -14.05 22.86
C PRO A 136 -14.68 -12.91 23.89
N GLY A 137 -15.27 -11.76 23.54
CA GLY A 137 -15.43 -10.65 24.46
C GLY A 137 -16.40 -11.00 25.61
N VAL A 138 -16.33 -10.24 26.70
CA VAL A 138 -17.15 -10.47 27.89
C VAL A 138 -18.02 -9.24 28.17
N ASN A 139 -19.31 -9.47 28.44
CA ASN A 139 -20.23 -8.38 28.78
C ASN A 139 -20.06 -7.93 30.25
N LYS A 140 -20.80 -6.87 30.65
CA LYS A 140 -20.78 -6.34 32.04
C LYS A 140 -21.11 -7.36 33.14
N LYS A 141 -21.75 -8.48 32.79
CA LYS A 141 -22.14 -9.56 33.72
C LYS A 141 -21.17 -10.75 33.69
N GLY A 142 -20.01 -10.62 33.05
CA GLY A 142 -19.04 -11.71 32.95
C GLY A 142 -19.41 -12.79 31.93
N ARG A 143 -20.43 -12.60 31.08
CA ARG A 143 -20.85 -13.60 30.09
C ARG A 143 -20.13 -13.40 28.76
N ALA A 144 -19.64 -14.50 28.18
CA ALA A 144 -19.03 -14.51 26.86
C ALA A 144 -20.00 -14.01 25.78
N GLN A 145 -19.47 -13.30 24.79
CA GLN A 145 -20.15 -12.79 23.62
C GLN A 145 -19.42 -13.35 22.39
N GLU A 146 -19.93 -14.44 21.81
CA GLU A 146 -19.28 -15.17 20.71
C GLU A 146 -19.10 -14.31 19.43
N ASN A 147 -19.91 -13.27 19.27
CA ASN A 147 -19.81 -12.33 18.17
C ASN A 147 -18.88 -11.13 18.45
N VAL A 148 -18.18 -11.13 19.58
CA VAL A 148 -17.22 -10.09 19.94
C VAL A 148 -15.83 -10.69 19.93
N PHE A 149 -14.97 -10.19 19.03
CA PHE A 149 -13.63 -10.69 18.79
C PHE A 149 -12.60 -9.78 19.48
N LEU A 150 -11.77 -10.38 20.32
CA LEU A 150 -10.58 -9.77 20.93
C LEU A 150 -9.36 -10.64 20.60
N SER A 151 -8.19 -10.07 20.38
CA SER A 151 -6.95 -10.86 20.28
C SER A 151 -6.66 -11.58 21.59
N CYS A 152 -6.26 -12.85 21.50
CA CYS A 152 -5.78 -13.63 22.65
C CYS A 152 -4.50 -13.01 23.25
N ASP A 153 -4.16 -13.41 24.47
CA ASP A 153 -3.03 -12.85 25.21
C ASP A 153 -1.69 -13.11 24.52
N GLU A 154 -1.50 -14.27 23.86
CA GLU A 154 -0.27 -14.53 23.12
C GLU A 154 -0.08 -13.54 21.96
N VAL A 155 -1.11 -13.38 21.12
CA VAL A 155 -1.08 -12.46 19.98
C VAL A 155 -0.99 -11.00 20.44
N HIS A 156 -1.64 -10.65 21.55
CA HIS A 156 -1.54 -9.33 22.16
C HIS A 156 -0.11 -9.00 22.59
N LYS A 157 0.55 -9.91 23.32
CA LYS A 157 1.93 -9.74 23.80
C LYS A 157 2.93 -9.68 22.65
N GLU A 158 2.79 -10.58 21.67
CA GLU A 158 3.63 -10.58 20.47
C GLU A 158 3.58 -9.23 19.75
N ARG A 159 2.36 -8.72 19.49
CA ARG A 159 2.18 -7.41 18.85
C ARG A 159 2.64 -6.26 19.76
N GLU A 160 2.52 -6.41 21.08
CA GLU A 160 3.01 -5.44 22.05
C GLU A 160 4.53 -5.26 21.96
N GLU A 161 5.25 -6.37 22.03
CA GLU A 161 6.71 -6.39 21.91
C GLU A 161 7.15 -5.80 20.56
N GLU A 162 6.47 -6.17 19.48
CA GLU A 162 6.78 -5.65 18.15
C GLU A 162 6.56 -4.14 18.05
N PHE A 163 5.40 -3.61 18.47
CA PHE A 163 5.16 -2.16 18.34
C PHE A 163 6.12 -1.36 19.22
N ARG A 164 6.43 -1.82 20.44
CA ARG A 164 7.35 -1.12 21.36
C ARG A 164 8.75 -1.07 20.76
N ARG A 165 9.20 -2.19 20.18
CA ARG A 165 10.48 -2.28 19.47
C ARG A 165 10.51 -1.33 18.26
N LEU A 166 9.48 -1.34 17.42
CA LEU A 166 9.40 -0.47 16.26
C LEU A 166 9.33 1.01 16.63
N GLU A 167 8.61 1.37 17.70
CA GLU A 167 8.56 2.74 18.21
C GLU A 167 9.94 3.22 18.70
N TYR A 168 10.66 2.38 19.44
CA TYR A 168 12.04 2.65 19.85
C TYR A 168 12.97 2.85 18.65
N LEU A 169 12.95 1.94 17.69
CA LEU A 169 13.79 2.01 16.48
C LEU A 169 13.44 3.21 15.61
N LEU A 170 12.16 3.55 15.47
CA LEU A 170 11.72 4.74 14.74
C LEU A 170 12.30 6.01 15.37
N ARG A 171 12.21 6.16 16.69
CA ARG A 171 12.79 7.31 17.40
C ARG A 171 14.30 7.37 17.22
N ALA A 172 14.99 6.23 17.30
CA ALA A 172 16.42 6.15 17.06
C ALA A 172 16.79 6.55 15.62
N ALA A 173 16.06 6.04 14.61
CA ALA A 173 16.28 6.35 13.21
C ALA A 173 16.06 7.85 12.91
N VAL A 174 14.99 8.44 13.45
CA VAL A 174 14.70 9.87 13.34
C VAL A 174 15.79 10.72 14.00
N GLY A 175 16.24 10.35 15.20
CA GLY A 175 17.31 11.05 15.91
C GLY A 175 18.63 11.01 15.12
N LEU A 176 19.03 9.83 14.66
CA LEU A 176 20.25 9.67 13.83
C LEU A 176 20.14 10.42 12.50
N PHE A 177 18.96 10.49 11.91
CA PHE A 177 18.71 11.29 10.71
C PHE A 177 18.92 12.78 10.99
N HIS A 178 18.29 13.34 12.02
CA HIS A 178 18.48 14.75 12.37
C HIS A 178 19.95 15.06 12.69
N ASP A 179 20.63 14.20 13.46
CA ASP A 179 22.04 14.37 13.77
C ASP A 179 22.93 14.30 12.53
N ALA A 180 22.63 13.42 11.58
CA ALA A 180 23.37 13.31 10.33
C ALA A 180 23.17 14.54 9.45
N MET A 181 21.93 15.01 9.31
CA MET A 181 21.59 16.19 8.50
C MET A 181 22.18 17.48 9.10
N ALA A 182 22.24 17.59 10.43
CA ALA A 182 22.84 18.74 11.11
C ALA A 182 24.36 18.84 10.90
N LYS A 183 25.06 17.69 10.78
CA LYS A 183 26.53 17.65 10.63
C LYS A 183 27.01 17.60 9.18
N THR A 184 26.12 17.31 8.23
CA THR A 184 26.50 17.14 6.82
C THR A 184 26.24 18.43 6.06
N LYS A 185 27.28 18.99 5.42
CA LYS A 185 27.11 20.05 4.43
C LYS A 185 26.56 19.43 3.15
N HIS A 186 25.26 19.52 2.94
CA HIS A 186 24.62 19.05 1.73
C HIS A 186 24.68 20.12 0.65
N ASP A 187 25.21 19.78 -0.53
CA ASP A 187 24.97 20.57 -1.72
C ASP A 187 23.48 20.47 -2.08
N LYS A 188 22.83 21.64 -2.17
CA LYS A 188 21.38 21.75 -2.42
C LYS A 188 20.96 21.17 -3.77
N ALA A 189 21.90 21.03 -4.72
CA ALA A 189 21.65 20.43 -6.02
C ALA A 189 21.60 18.89 -5.98
N THR A 190 21.99 18.25 -4.87
CA THR A 190 22.06 16.78 -4.79
C THR A 190 20.70 16.14 -4.55
N VAL A 191 20.48 14.96 -5.14
CA VAL A 191 19.29 14.15 -4.87
C VAL A 191 19.19 13.76 -3.38
N GLN A 192 20.33 13.55 -2.70
CA GLN A 192 20.35 13.26 -1.27
C GLN A 192 19.81 14.43 -0.45
N HIS A 193 20.17 15.67 -0.80
CA HIS A 193 19.60 16.86 -0.16
C HIS A 193 18.09 16.93 -0.40
N ARG A 194 17.65 16.76 -1.65
CA ARG A 194 16.22 16.75 -2.01
C ARG A 194 15.44 15.72 -1.18
N VAL A 195 15.91 14.48 -1.16
CA VAL A 195 15.32 13.39 -0.36
C VAL A 195 15.29 13.77 1.11
N ALA A 196 16.38 14.29 1.67
CA ALA A 196 16.43 14.70 3.07
C ALA A 196 15.41 15.80 3.42
N THR A 197 15.14 16.72 2.49
CA THR A 197 14.17 17.81 2.71
C THR A 197 12.71 17.37 2.54
N GLU A 198 12.47 16.38 1.68
CA GLU A 198 11.12 15.94 1.32
C GLU A 198 10.61 14.81 2.23
N ILE A 199 11.50 13.90 2.65
CA ILE A 199 11.14 12.69 3.41
C ILE A 199 10.46 13.04 4.75
N ARG A 200 9.36 12.33 5.05
CA ARG A 200 8.60 12.50 6.30
C ARG A 200 8.63 11.23 7.12
N PRO A 201 8.98 11.28 8.43
CA PRO A 201 8.86 10.12 9.29
C PRO A 201 7.42 9.59 9.34
N PRO A 202 7.20 8.27 9.42
CA PRO A 202 5.88 7.66 9.37
C PRO A 202 5.12 7.75 10.70
N TYR A 203 5.02 8.94 11.29
CA TYR A 203 4.33 9.16 12.58
C TYR A 203 2.85 8.76 12.51
N ALA A 204 2.19 9.00 11.37
CA ALA A 204 0.81 8.57 11.15
C ALA A 204 0.69 7.05 11.22
N ALA A 205 1.55 6.31 10.51
CA ALA A 205 1.57 4.85 10.56
C ALA A 205 1.94 4.33 11.96
N ALA A 206 2.91 4.92 12.66
CA ALA A 206 3.24 4.54 14.04
C ALA A 206 2.05 4.73 15.00
N SER A 207 1.30 5.83 14.85
CA SER A 207 0.07 6.08 15.60
C SER A 207 -1.04 5.08 15.26
N ILE A 208 -1.23 4.76 13.96
CA ILE A 208 -2.20 3.75 13.52
C ILE A 208 -1.81 2.36 14.03
N MET A 209 -0.53 1.97 13.99
CA MET A 209 -0.01 0.73 14.53
C MET A 209 -0.38 0.57 16.01
N LYS A 210 -0.11 1.58 16.84
CA LYS A 210 -0.48 1.58 18.27
C LYS A 210 -1.99 1.53 18.49
N ARG A 211 -2.77 2.33 17.75
CA ARG A 211 -4.24 2.36 17.89
C ARG A 211 -4.89 1.06 17.46
N SER A 212 -4.45 0.47 16.35
CA SER A 212 -4.97 -0.80 15.85
C SER A 212 -4.62 -1.95 16.80
N TRP A 213 -3.40 -1.99 17.35
CA TRP A 213 -3.04 -2.95 18.42
C TRP A 213 -4.00 -2.85 19.62
N GLY A 214 -4.23 -1.64 20.14
CA GLY A 214 -5.15 -1.47 21.26
C GLY A 214 -6.61 -1.79 20.90
N THR A 215 -7.01 -1.52 19.67
CA THR A 215 -8.36 -1.85 19.18
C THR A 215 -8.59 -3.35 19.14
N LEU A 216 -7.61 -4.12 18.64
CA LEU A 216 -7.67 -5.57 18.55
C LEU A 216 -7.86 -6.25 19.91
N HIS A 217 -7.27 -5.70 20.98
CA HIS A 217 -7.31 -6.35 22.29
C HIS A 217 -8.39 -5.80 23.24
N TRP A 218 -8.78 -4.52 23.13
CA TRP A 218 -9.72 -3.91 24.10
C TRP A 218 -11.04 -3.39 23.52
N ALA A 219 -11.17 -3.18 22.20
CA ALA A 219 -12.36 -2.50 21.67
C ALA A 219 -13.61 -3.41 21.58
N GLY A 220 -13.42 -4.72 21.50
CA GLY A 220 -14.50 -5.68 21.30
C GLY A 220 -15.14 -5.54 19.92
N LEU A 221 -14.45 -6.02 18.88
CA LEU A 221 -14.90 -5.93 17.49
C LEU A 221 -16.07 -6.88 17.26
N ARG A 222 -17.20 -6.39 16.75
CA ARG A 222 -18.47 -7.14 16.70
C ARG A 222 -18.63 -8.03 15.47
N SER A 223 -17.63 -8.03 14.60
CA SER A 223 -17.65 -8.78 13.37
C SER A 223 -16.25 -9.30 13.06
N TRP A 224 -16.19 -10.50 12.48
CA TRP A 224 -14.93 -11.05 11.95
C TRP A 224 -14.32 -10.15 10.84
N PRO A 225 -15.12 -9.56 9.92
CA PRO A 225 -14.63 -8.56 8.97
C PRO A 225 -13.89 -7.39 9.62
N ASP A 226 -14.43 -6.80 10.69
CA ASP A 226 -13.75 -5.70 11.39
C ASP A 226 -12.45 -6.17 12.04
N TYR A 227 -12.45 -7.36 12.65
CA TYR A 227 -11.22 -7.94 13.20
C TYR A 227 -10.13 -8.09 12.13
N MET A 228 -10.48 -8.64 10.97
CA MET A 228 -9.59 -8.79 9.82
C MET A 228 -9.02 -7.44 9.35
N VAL A 229 -9.90 -6.44 9.14
CA VAL A 229 -9.50 -5.10 8.71
C VAL A 229 -8.56 -4.43 9.72
N CYS A 230 -8.87 -4.55 11.01
CA CYS A 230 -8.05 -3.99 12.08
C CYS A 230 -6.67 -4.67 12.13
N ALA A 231 -6.63 -5.99 12.01
CA ALA A 231 -5.39 -6.77 12.02
C ALA A 231 -4.50 -6.47 10.81
N ARG A 232 -5.08 -6.36 9.61
CA ARG A 232 -4.36 -5.96 8.38
C ARG A 232 -3.87 -4.52 8.44
N THR A 233 -4.65 -3.62 9.04
CA THR A 233 -4.23 -2.23 9.28
C THR A 233 -3.02 -2.18 10.21
N ASN A 234 -3.00 -2.99 11.26
CA ASN A 234 -1.86 -3.09 12.18
C ASN A 234 -0.60 -3.64 11.47
N GLN A 235 -0.73 -4.73 10.70
CA GLN A 235 0.37 -5.30 9.92
C GLN A 235 0.93 -4.30 8.90
N ARG A 236 0.06 -3.64 8.11
CA ARG A 236 0.45 -2.64 7.13
C ARG A 236 1.21 -1.47 7.78
N SER A 237 0.68 -0.95 8.87
CA SER A 237 1.30 0.15 9.60
C SER A 237 2.67 -0.22 10.17
N SER A 238 2.80 -1.45 10.71
CA SER A 238 4.08 -1.98 11.19
C SER A 238 5.10 -2.15 10.07
N ALA A 239 4.65 -2.61 8.89
CA ALA A 239 5.48 -2.74 7.70
C ALA A 239 5.99 -1.38 7.20
N PHE A 240 5.17 -0.33 7.23
CA PHE A 240 5.58 1.04 6.86
C PHE A 240 6.62 1.63 7.82
N VAL A 241 6.46 1.41 9.13
CA VAL A 241 7.45 1.84 10.12
C VAL A 241 8.77 1.08 9.92
N THR A 242 8.70 -0.24 9.66
CA THR A 242 9.86 -1.07 9.34
C THR A 242 10.57 -0.56 8.07
N ALA A 243 9.80 -0.24 7.03
CA ALA A 243 10.31 0.30 5.78
C ALA A 243 11.12 1.59 5.98
N TYR A 244 10.64 2.50 6.84
CA TYR A 244 11.37 3.72 7.20
C TYR A 244 12.68 3.42 7.91
N ILE A 245 12.68 2.50 8.87
CA ILE A 245 13.90 2.10 9.61
C ILE A 245 14.94 1.52 8.64
N ASP A 246 14.52 0.63 7.74
CA ASP A 246 15.40 0.01 6.74
C ASP A 246 15.91 1.02 5.71
N PHE A 247 15.04 1.93 5.26
CA PHE A 247 15.42 3.02 4.38
C PHE A 247 16.47 3.92 5.05
N MET A 248 16.27 4.30 6.31
CA MET A 248 17.26 5.10 7.05
C MET A 248 18.58 4.35 7.21
N ALA A 249 18.54 3.05 7.45
CA ALA A 249 19.74 2.22 7.50
C ALA A 249 20.47 2.14 6.15
N ALA A 250 19.81 2.42 5.02
CA ALA A 250 20.41 2.48 3.69
C ALA A 250 20.83 3.90 3.28
N PHE A 251 20.06 4.91 3.70
CA PHE A 251 20.21 6.30 3.30
C PHE A 251 21.24 7.07 4.12
N LEU A 252 21.33 6.79 5.43
CA LEU A 252 22.19 7.54 6.33
C LEU A 252 23.68 7.33 6.01
N PRO A 253 24.55 8.32 6.33
CA PRO A 253 25.99 8.14 6.22
C PRO A 253 26.47 6.92 6.99
N LYS A 254 27.53 6.28 6.51
CA LYS A 254 28.01 4.95 6.95
C LYS A 254 28.07 4.78 8.48
N GLU A 255 28.58 5.77 9.21
CA GLU A 255 28.71 5.68 10.68
C GLU A 255 27.35 5.68 11.39
N TYR A 256 26.40 6.50 10.93
CA TYR A 256 25.03 6.54 11.45
C TYR A 256 24.25 5.27 11.08
N ALA A 257 24.38 4.83 9.82
CA ALA A 257 23.78 3.59 9.35
C ALA A 257 24.29 2.38 10.14
N LYS A 258 25.59 2.32 10.47
CA LYS A 258 26.17 1.26 11.29
C LYS A 258 25.59 1.22 12.70
N SER A 259 25.42 2.39 13.33
CA SER A 259 24.78 2.50 14.65
C SER A 259 23.33 2.01 14.61
N LEU A 260 22.55 2.42 13.61
CA LEU A 260 21.17 1.96 13.45
C LEU A 260 21.09 0.45 13.20
N ARG A 261 21.91 -0.10 12.30
CA ARG A 261 21.94 -1.55 11.99
C ARG A 261 22.30 -2.43 13.18
N ARG A 262 23.00 -1.92 14.20
CA ARG A 262 23.27 -2.67 15.44
C ARG A 262 22.02 -2.84 16.30
N LEU A 263 21.03 -1.94 16.16
CA LEU A 263 19.77 -1.99 16.88
C LEU A 263 18.73 -2.85 16.16
N ILE A 264 18.81 -2.94 14.83
CA ILE A 264 17.87 -3.70 14.01
C ILE A 264 18.15 -5.20 14.19
N PRO A 265 17.16 -6.01 14.60
CA PRO A 265 17.31 -7.46 14.64
C PRO A 265 17.67 -8.02 13.27
N ARG A 266 18.57 -9.01 13.22
CA ARG A 266 18.86 -9.71 11.97
C ARG A 266 17.62 -10.49 11.54
N SER A 267 16.93 -10.02 10.52
CA SER A 267 15.82 -10.72 9.88
C SER A 267 16.30 -11.53 8.67
N ALA A 268 15.53 -12.54 8.30
CA ALA A 268 15.68 -13.18 7.00
C ALA A 268 15.52 -12.11 5.89
N LYS A 269 16.26 -12.28 4.79
CA LYS A 269 16.14 -11.38 3.64
C LYS A 269 14.72 -11.49 3.08
N THR A 270 13.96 -10.41 3.19
CA THR A 270 12.61 -10.30 2.64
C THR A 270 12.63 -9.53 1.33
N SER A 271 11.77 -9.91 0.38
CA SER A 271 11.49 -9.04 -0.76
C SER A 271 10.92 -7.70 -0.32
N ARG A 272 11.12 -6.69 -1.15
CA ARG A 272 10.61 -5.33 -0.94
C ARG A 272 9.57 -5.00 -1.99
N ARG A 273 8.61 -4.16 -1.61
CA ARG A 273 7.54 -3.68 -2.50
C ARG A 273 8.09 -2.98 -3.72
N GLY A 274 9.04 -2.06 -3.52
CA GLY A 274 9.53 -1.16 -4.56
C GLY A 274 8.60 -0.01 -4.88
N VAL A 275 8.96 0.72 -5.93
CA VAL A 275 8.30 1.98 -6.33
C VAL A 275 8.32 2.19 -7.84
N ILE A 276 7.24 2.75 -8.36
CA ILE A 276 7.08 3.12 -9.77
C ILE A 276 7.56 4.57 -9.94
N VAL A 277 8.51 4.79 -10.85
CA VAL A 277 8.99 6.12 -11.24
C VAL A 277 8.63 6.39 -12.68
N SER A 278 8.20 7.62 -12.99
CA SER A 278 7.79 8.01 -14.34
C SER A 278 8.23 9.43 -14.69
N GLY A 279 8.42 9.73 -15.97
CA GLY A 279 8.73 11.08 -16.45
C GLY A 279 9.97 11.67 -15.79
N GLU A 280 9.87 12.89 -15.26
CA GLU A 280 11.01 13.59 -14.61
C GLU A 280 11.56 12.82 -13.40
N GLN A 281 10.73 12.01 -12.71
CA GLN A 281 11.16 11.22 -11.57
C GLN A 281 12.24 10.19 -11.94
N ILE A 282 12.25 9.72 -13.20
CA ILE A 282 13.30 8.83 -13.69
C ILE A 282 14.65 9.54 -13.62
N ASN A 283 14.73 10.78 -14.09
CA ASN A 283 15.97 11.55 -14.09
C ASN A 283 16.44 11.92 -12.67
N ILE A 284 15.49 12.17 -11.76
CA ILE A 284 15.80 12.61 -10.39
C ILE A 284 16.15 11.43 -9.48
N TYR A 285 15.30 10.40 -9.44
CA TYR A 285 15.29 9.42 -8.34
C TYR A 285 15.82 8.05 -8.71
N LEU A 286 15.78 7.65 -9.99
CA LEU A 286 16.10 6.30 -10.41
C LEU A 286 17.48 5.84 -9.94
N ARG A 287 18.53 6.59 -10.29
CA ARG A 287 19.92 6.26 -9.93
C ARG A 287 20.11 6.15 -8.42
N PHE A 288 19.52 7.08 -7.69
CA PHE A 288 19.57 7.10 -6.23
C PHE A 288 18.90 5.87 -5.62
N LEU A 289 17.66 5.56 -6.03
CA LEU A 289 16.89 4.42 -5.52
C LEU A 289 17.58 3.08 -5.84
N VAL A 290 18.10 2.95 -7.06
CA VAL A 290 18.88 1.76 -7.46
C VAL A 290 20.13 1.62 -6.60
N HIS A 291 20.86 2.73 -6.35
CA HIS A 291 22.07 2.73 -5.54
C HIS A 291 21.83 2.29 -4.08
N ILE A 292 20.72 2.71 -3.47
CA ILE A 292 20.36 2.28 -2.10
C ILE A 292 19.70 0.89 -2.04
N GLY A 293 19.62 0.19 -3.18
CA GLY A 293 19.09 -1.17 -3.28
C GLY A 293 17.57 -1.27 -3.14
N ALA A 294 16.84 -0.22 -3.50
CA ALA A 294 15.39 -0.30 -3.64
C ALA A 294 15.03 -1.00 -4.96
N PRO A 295 14.01 -1.87 -4.99
CA PRO A 295 13.35 -2.25 -6.23
C PRO A 295 12.70 -1.04 -6.91
N VAL A 296 13.00 -0.84 -8.19
CA VAL A 296 12.47 0.30 -8.96
C VAL A 296 11.82 -0.21 -10.23
N TYR A 297 10.66 0.37 -10.54
CA TYR A 297 9.86 0.08 -11.71
C TYR A 297 9.77 1.35 -12.55
N ALA A 298 10.60 1.47 -13.58
CA ALA A 298 10.62 2.65 -14.45
C ALA A 298 9.54 2.53 -15.53
N LEU A 299 8.53 3.39 -15.47
CA LEU A 299 7.46 3.46 -16.45
C LEU A 299 7.91 4.31 -17.64
N VAL A 300 8.08 3.67 -18.80
CA VAL A 300 8.57 4.31 -20.03
C VAL A 300 7.57 4.15 -21.17
N ASP A 301 7.51 5.15 -22.04
CA ASP A 301 6.71 5.13 -23.26
C ASP A 301 7.44 4.32 -24.36
N ARG A 302 6.77 3.35 -24.98
CA ARG A 302 7.34 2.54 -26.07
C ARG A 302 7.55 3.33 -27.36
N ASP A 303 6.84 4.44 -27.53
CA ASP A 303 7.02 5.34 -28.67
C ASP A 303 8.23 6.26 -28.49
N GLU A 304 8.74 6.38 -27.26
CA GLU A 304 9.94 7.17 -26.95
C GLU A 304 11.19 6.30 -26.78
N TYR A 305 11.05 5.12 -26.15
CA TYR A 305 12.18 4.29 -25.75
C TYR A 305 12.17 2.88 -26.35
N TYR A 306 13.34 2.43 -26.81
CA TYR A 306 13.56 1.06 -27.24
C TYR A 306 13.68 0.12 -26.04
N VAL A 307 12.77 -0.84 -25.94
CA VAL A 307 12.81 -1.94 -24.96
C VAL A 307 13.19 -3.23 -25.68
N PRO A 308 14.30 -3.90 -25.31
CA PRO A 308 14.67 -5.16 -25.94
C PRO A 308 13.62 -6.26 -25.71
N ASP A 309 13.24 -6.98 -26.77
CA ASP A 309 12.24 -8.06 -26.65
C ASP A 309 12.68 -9.20 -25.70
N GLY A 310 14.00 -9.42 -25.56
CA GLY A 310 14.55 -10.48 -24.70
C GLY A 310 14.26 -10.31 -23.21
N ILE A 311 13.92 -9.09 -22.75
CA ILE A 311 13.57 -8.81 -21.36
C ILE A 311 12.07 -8.67 -21.14
N LEU A 312 11.25 -8.64 -22.19
CA LEU A 312 9.80 -8.49 -22.09
C LEU A 312 9.17 -9.80 -21.60
N ARG A 313 8.33 -9.71 -20.56
CA ARG A 313 7.65 -10.85 -19.91
C ARG A 313 6.20 -10.51 -19.63
N ASP A 314 5.39 -11.55 -19.43
CA ASP A 314 4.08 -11.40 -18.82
C ASP A 314 4.20 -10.98 -17.36
N HIS A 315 3.17 -10.28 -16.86
CA HIS A 315 3.10 -9.92 -15.45
C HIS A 315 2.96 -11.16 -14.56
N MET A 316 3.48 -11.06 -13.35
CA MET A 316 3.39 -12.08 -12.33
C MET A 316 2.10 -11.93 -11.50
N PRO A 317 1.64 -13.02 -10.85
CA PRO A 317 0.53 -12.94 -9.91
C PRO A 317 0.82 -11.98 -8.76
N PRO A 318 -0.22 -11.37 -8.16
CA PRO A 318 -0.05 -10.47 -7.04
C PRO A 318 0.47 -11.18 -5.79
N ARG A 319 1.11 -10.42 -4.90
CA ARG A 319 1.71 -10.91 -3.64
C ARG A 319 0.70 -11.09 -2.49
N CYS A 320 -0.58 -11.04 -2.81
CA CYS A 320 -1.73 -11.25 -1.92
C CYS A 320 -2.91 -11.79 -2.73
N SER A 321 -3.97 -12.21 -2.05
CA SER A 321 -5.16 -12.70 -2.74
C SER A 321 -5.82 -11.60 -3.58
N VAL A 322 -6.49 -12.02 -4.65
CA VAL A 322 -7.35 -11.21 -5.51
C VAL A 322 -8.79 -11.68 -5.52
N VAL A 323 -9.12 -12.70 -4.72
CA VAL A 323 -10.48 -13.23 -4.65
C VAL A 323 -11.30 -12.26 -3.81
N PRO A 324 -12.30 -11.56 -4.40
CA PRO A 324 -13.12 -10.62 -3.64
C PRO A 324 -13.87 -11.35 -2.53
N SER A 325 -13.87 -10.78 -1.33
CA SER A 325 -14.64 -11.30 -0.20
C SER A 325 -15.87 -10.43 0.02
N VAL A 326 -17.06 -10.98 -0.29
CA VAL A 326 -18.34 -10.32 -0.01
C VAL A 326 -18.46 -9.97 1.49
N PRO A 327 -18.16 -10.87 2.44
CA PRO A 327 -18.20 -10.55 3.87
C PRO A 327 -17.32 -9.37 4.29
N PHE A 328 -16.20 -9.14 3.60
CA PHE A 328 -15.26 -8.06 3.95
C PHE A 328 -15.50 -6.78 3.16
N SER A 329 -16.18 -6.87 2.01
CA SER A 329 -16.41 -5.74 1.13
C SER A 329 -17.75 -5.05 1.38
N ASP A 330 -18.82 -5.80 1.69
CA ASP A 330 -20.18 -5.28 1.91
C ASP A 330 -20.48 -5.00 3.40
N ILE A 331 -19.58 -4.25 4.05
CA ILE A 331 -19.77 -3.82 5.44
C ILE A 331 -20.61 -2.53 5.44
N ARG A 332 -21.92 -2.67 5.70
CA ARG A 332 -22.90 -1.56 5.71
C ARG A 332 -22.71 -0.57 6.87
N GLN A 333 -22.29 -1.05 8.04
CA GLN A 333 -22.00 -0.24 9.22
C GLN A 333 -20.59 -0.56 9.71
N ARG A 334 -19.73 0.45 9.80
CA ARG A 334 -18.30 0.29 10.06
C ARG A 334 -17.94 0.79 11.45
N ASP A 335 -17.40 -0.10 12.27
CA ASP A 335 -16.95 0.20 13.63
C ASP A 335 -15.52 0.80 13.66
N LEU A 336 -14.72 0.54 12.62
CA LEU A 336 -13.37 1.07 12.46
C LEU A 336 -13.33 2.40 11.68
N PRO A 337 -12.25 3.20 11.77
CA PRO A 337 -12.06 4.37 10.91
C PRO A 337 -12.18 4.00 9.42
N LEU A 338 -12.85 4.84 8.62
CA LEU A 338 -13.12 4.53 7.20
C LEU A 338 -11.84 4.30 6.37
N SER A 339 -10.75 5.00 6.71
CA SER A 339 -9.45 4.84 6.04
C SER A 339 -8.76 3.49 6.30
N TRP A 340 -9.28 2.66 7.20
CA TRP A 340 -8.73 1.33 7.46
C TRP A 340 -9.23 0.29 6.46
N TYR A 341 -10.34 0.57 5.80
CA TYR A 341 -10.94 -0.32 4.82
C TYR A 341 -10.51 0.01 3.39
N ALA A 342 -10.77 -0.92 2.46
CA ALA A 342 -10.56 -0.70 1.04
C ALA A 342 -11.36 0.53 0.55
N PRO A 343 -10.69 1.55 -0.02
CA PRO A 343 -11.37 2.75 -0.51
C PRO A 343 -12.09 2.47 -1.83
N GLN A 344 -13.40 2.64 -1.87
CA GLN A 344 -14.20 2.42 -3.09
C GLN A 344 -14.18 3.64 -4.02
N GLY A 345 -14.17 3.40 -5.33
CA GLY A 345 -14.31 4.44 -6.35
C GLY A 345 -13.10 5.37 -6.46
N ILE A 346 -11.94 4.90 -6.02
CA ILE A 346 -10.70 5.67 -6.05
C ILE A 346 -9.73 5.07 -7.06
N ASP A 347 -9.15 5.95 -7.87
CA ASP A 347 -8.05 5.61 -8.75
C ASP A 347 -6.86 5.11 -7.93
N TRP A 348 -6.29 3.99 -8.36
CA TRP A 348 -5.21 3.29 -7.65
C TRP A 348 -4.04 4.18 -7.23
N ARG A 349 -3.74 5.23 -8.00
CA ARG A 349 -2.66 6.19 -7.73
C ARG A 349 -2.86 6.96 -6.42
N HIS A 350 -4.08 7.03 -5.90
CA HIS A 350 -4.42 7.74 -4.66
C HIS A 350 -4.59 6.79 -3.46
N ILE A 351 -4.48 5.48 -3.65
CA ILE A 351 -4.73 4.50 -2.57
C ILE A 351 -3.71 4.62 -1.45
N GLU A 352 -2.44 4.85 -1.80
CA GLU A 352 -1.40 5.07 -0.81
C GLU A 352 -1.71 6.31 0.05
N LEU A 353 -2.20 7.40 -0.57
CA LEU A 353 -2.57 8.62 0.13
C LEU A 353 -3.64 8.34 1.21
N ILE A 354 -4.65 7.55 0.88
CA ILE A 354 -5.74 7.19 1.81
C ILE A 354 -5.24 6.25 2.91
N ALA A 355 -4.51 5.19 2.53
CA ALA A 355 -4.03 4.18 3.46
C ALA A 355 -3.01 4.75 4.46
N PHE A 356 -2.15 5.65 3.98
CA PHE A 356 -1.02 6.18 4.74
C PHE A 356 -1.38 7.42 5.55
N HIS A 357 -2.09 8.38 4.95
CA HIS A 357 -2.43 9.65 5.62
C HIS A 357 -3.80 9.62 6.29
N GLY A 358 -4.57 8.54 6.13
CA GLY A 358 -5.88 8.40 6.74
C GLY A 358 -6.91 9.39 6.19
N ILE A 359 -6.69 9.91 4.98
CA ILE A 359 -7.58 10.87 4.33
C ILE A 359 -8.91 10.18 4.04
N SER A 360 -10.00 10.80 4.50
CA SER A 360 -11.36 10.34 4.22
C SER A 360 -11.77 10.80 2.83
N ILE A 361 -12.45 9.93 2.09
CA ILE A 361 -12.92 10.22 0.73
C ILE A 361 -14.31 10.88 0.80
N PRO A 362 -14.48 12.11 0.30
CA PRO A 362 -15.79 12.73 0.17
C PRO A 362 -16.70 11.89 -0.73
N GLY A 363 -17.95 11.65 -0.31
CA GLY A 363 -18.93 10.93 -1.13
C GLY A 363 -18.81 9.40 -1.12
N SER A 364 -17.95 8.82 -0.28
CA SER A 364 -17.97 7.38 -0.03
C SER A 364 -19.36 6.94 0.44
N ALA A 365 -19.91 5.88 -0.18
CA ALA A 365 -21.17 5.26 0.24
C ALA A 365 -21.10 4.65 1.66
N MET A 366 -19.90 4.55 2.23
CA MET A 366 -19.66 4.00 3.56
C MET A 366 -20.07 4.98 4.66
N ARG A 367 -20.94 4.53 5.57
CA ARG A 367 -21.30 5.27 6.78
C ARG A 367 -20.66 4.63 8.02
N MET A 368 -20.39 5.48 9.01
CA MET A 368 -19.96 5.03 10.33
C MET A 368 -21.12 4.30 11.01
N SER A 369 -20.82 3.37 11.92
CA SER A 369 -21.89 2.72 12.69
C SER A 369 -22.58 3.70 13.64
N ASP A 370 -23.87 3.49 13.90
CA ASP A 370 -24.68 4.33 14.81
C ASP A 370 -24.04 4.44 16.21
N ARG A 371 -23.38 3.35 16.67
CA ARG A 371 -22.62 3.35 17.93
C ARG A 371 -21.50 4.38 17.89
N LYS A 372 -20.74 4.44 16.80
CA LYS A 372 -19.59 5.32 16.68
C LYS A 372 -20.02 6.77 16.48
N GLU A 373 -21.12 6.99 15.77
CA GLU A 373 -21.77 8.29 15.71
C GLU A 373 -22.21 8.74 17.11
N ALA A 374 -22.82 7.86 17.91
CA ALA A 374 -23.18 8.14 19.29
C ALA A 374 -21.98 8.39 20.20
N ASP A 375 -20.89 7.63 20.07
CA ASP A 375 -19.65 7.83 20.83
C ASP A 375 -18.97 9.16 20.46
N LEU A 376 -18.94 9.52 19.17
CA LEU A 376 -18.45 10.82 18.68
C LEU A 376 -19.30 11.97 19.22
N ALA A 377 -20.62 11.86 19.12
CA ALA A 377 -21.56 12.84 19.66
C ALA A 377 -21.39 13.03 21.17
N ARG A 378 -21.17 11.94 21.93
CA ARG A 378 -20.91 12.00 23.36
C ARG A 378 -19.58 12.70 23.68
N MET A 379 -18.52 12.43 22.92
CA MET A 379 -17.22 13.11 23.10
C MET A 379 -17.32 14.60 22.78
N GLN A 380 -18.01 14.97 21.69
CA GLN A 380 -18.22 16.36 21.31
C GLN A 380 -19.12 17.12 22.29
N GLY A 381 -20.16 16.45 22.83
CA GLY A 381 -21.02 17.02 23.86
C GLY A 381 -20.28 17.29 25.17
N LYS A 382 -19.34 16.41 25.56
CA LYS A 382 -18.46 16.62 26.72
C LYS A 382 -17.46 17.76 26.51
N ALA A 383 -16.95 17.95 25.29
CA ALA A 383 -16.01 19.02 24.96
C ALA A 383 -16.67 20.41 24.89
N LYS A 384 -18.01 20.49 24.74
CA LYS A 384 -18.76 21.76 24.79
C LYS A 384 -19.22 22.15 26.20
N GLY A 385 -19.15 21.24 27.16
CA GLY A 385 -19.58 21.45 28.54
C GLY A 385 -18.43 21.59 29.55
N ALA A 386 -17.19 21.51 29.08
CA ALA A 386 -15.96 21.84 29.81
C ALA A 386 -15.40 23.14 29.22
#